data_AF-A0A957FK23-F1
#
_entry.id   AF-A0A957FK23-F1
#
_cell.length_a   1.000
_cell.length_b   1.000
_cell.length_c   1.000
_cell.angle_alpha   90.00
_cell.angle_beta   90.00
_cell.angle_gamma   90.00
#
_symmetry.space_group_name_H-M   'P 1'
#
loop_
_entity.id
_entity.type
_entity.pdbx_description
1 polymer ?
#
loop_
_entity_poly.entity_id
_entity_poly.type
_entity_poly.pdbx_seq_one_letter_code
_entity_poly.pdbx_strand_id
1 'polypeptide(L)'
;MKQQRLIERHHPLFSPVALVSTLLLLILLGITLWQTGGRAFSPGKLSAVSVSQQQSGGFPDHAAFADDCTQCHTAFTGIEAAGCESCHTTIATQRQEQSGLHGRINATDCAACHKEHRGPEYDLFHAAFDHFSNEHHAALFLLDGAHVDLQCLDCHENDRFIGTDSTCAACHAEPTLHQGLFGTDCAACHTSAGWRPAR
;
A
#
# COMPACT_ATOMS: atom_id res chain seq x y z
N MET A 1 -69.37 -2.14 44.68
CA MET A 1 -68.58 -1.07 44.01
C MET A 1 -67.13 -1.53 43.95
N LYS A 2 -66.63 -1.96 42.78
CA LYS A 2 -65.25 -2.46 42.63
C LYS A 2 -64.32 -1.27 42.34
N GLN A 3 -63.41 -0.97 43.28
CA GLN A 3 -62.29 -0.04 43.03
C GLN A 3 -61.32 -0.71 42.04
N GLN A 4 -61.28 -0.23 40.80
CA GLN A 4 -60.20 -0.55 39.87
C GLN A 4 -58.95 0.21 40.33
N ARG A 5 -57.95 -0.51 40.86
CA ARG A 5 -56.60 0.05 41.05
C ARG A 5 -55.99 0.27 39.67
N LEU A 6 -55.83 1.52 39.28
CA LEU A 6 -55.04 1.89 38.11
C LEU A 6 -53.59 1.46 38.37
N ILE A 7 -53.09 0.48 37.61
CA ILE A 7 -51.68 0.08 37.63
C ILE A 7 -50.93 1.16 36.84
N GLU A 8 -50.20 2.04 37.54
CA GLU A 8 -49.27 2.97 36.91
C GLU A 8 -48.12 2.17 36.28
N ARG A 9 -48.27 1.85 34.99
CA ARG A 9 -47.22 1.23 34.19
C ARG A 9 -46.11 2.26 33.99
N HIS A 10 -45.08 2.17 34.81
CA HIS A 10 -43.87 2.97 34.65
C HIS A 10 -43.23 2.59 33.31
N HIS A 11 -42.97 3.58 32.47
CA HIS A 11 -42.44 3.37 31.14
C HIS A 11 -41.04 2.72 31.26
N PRO A 12 -40.77 1.59 30.59
CA PRO A 12 -39.57 0.78 30.82
C PRO A 12 -38.26 1.54 30.59
N LEU A 13 -38.28 2.56 29.72
CA LEU A 13 -37.13 3.43 29.45
C LEU A 13 -36.72 4.34 30.62
N PHE A 14 -37.63 4.62 31.56
CA PHE A 14 -37.35 5.49 32.71
C PHE A 14 -37.25 4.72 34.03
N SER A 15 -37.11 3.39 33.96
CA SER A 15 -36.80 2.59 35.14
C SER A 15 -35.42 2.98 35.69
N PRO A 16 -35.24 3.06 37.02
CA PRO A 16 -33.93 3.29 37.63
C PRO A 16 -32.84 2.35 37.09
N VAL A 17 -33.20 1.09 36.80
CA VAL A 17 -32.29 0.09 36.23
C VAL A 17 -31.85 0.48 34.82
N ALA A 18 -32.77 0.98 33.98
CA ALA A 18 -32.46 1.42 32.63
C ALA A 18 -31.54 2.65 32.64
N LEU A 19 -31.79 3.61 33.54
CA LEU A 19 -30.96 4.81 33.70
C LEU A 19 -29.54 4.46 34.17
N VAL A 20 -29.40 3.62 35.19
CA VAL A 20 -28.09 3.16 35.69
C VAL A 20 -27.33 2.37 34.62
N SER A 21 -28.02 1.48 33.90
CA SER A 21 -27.37 0.68 32.84
C SER A 21 -26.90 1.54 31.67
N THR A 22 -27.70 2.53 31.27
CA THR A 22 -27.32 3.49 30.22
C THR A 22 -26.13 4.34 30.65
N LEU A 23 -26.12 4.83 31.90
CA LEU A 23 -25.01 5.59 32.45
C LEU A 23 -23.72 4.76 32.48
N LEU A 24 -23.79 3.50 32.93
CA LEU A 24 -22.65 2.59 32.94
C LEU A 24 -22.10 2.33 31.53
N LEU A 25 -22.98 2.16 30.53
CA LEU A 25 -22.57 2.00 29.13
C LEU A 25 -21.89 3.25 28.58
N LEU A 26 -22.43 4.45 28.88
CA LEU A 26 -21.81 5.72 28.46
C LEU A 26 -20.46 5.95 29.14
N ILE A 27 -20.32 5.60 30.42
CA ILE A 27 -19.06 5.69 31.15
C ILE A 27 -18.03 4.71 30.57
N LEU A 28 -18.43 3.45 30.33
CA LEU A 28 -17.57 2.46 29.67
C LEU A 28 -17.12 2.93 28.29
N LEU A 29 -18.05 3.44 27.47
CA LEU A 29 -17.74 4.00 26.16
C LEU A 29 -16.79 5.21 26.27
N GLY A 30 -17.01 6.10 27.23
CA GLY A 30 -16.12 7.24 27.47
C GLY A 30 -14.71 6.81 27.89
N ILE A 31 -14.60 5.82 28.79
CA ILE A 31 -13.33 5.27 29.25
C ILE A 31 -12.60 4.57 28.10
N THR A 32 -13.29 3.77 27.28
CA THR A 32 -12.65 3.09 26.15
C THR A 32 -12.21 4.08 25.07
N LEU A 33 -13.00 5.09 24.75
CA LEU A 33 -12.62 6.16 23.82
C LEU A 33 -11.41 6.97 24.32
N TRP A 34 -11.35 7.24 25.62
CA TRP A 34 -10.22 7.93 26.24
C TRP A 34 -8.95 7.06 26.25
N GLN A 35 -9.05 5.79 26.67
CA GLN A 35 -7.92 4.85 26.69
C GLN A 35 -7.37 4.54 25.30
N THR A 36 -8.22 4.52 24.28
CA THR A 36 -7.79 4.32 22.89
C THR A 36 -7.28 5.61 22.23
N GLY A 37 -7.30 6.75 22.93
CA GLY A 37 -6.83 8.03 22.42
C GLY A 37 -7.61 8.53 21.20
N GLY A 38 -8.90 8.20 21.10
CA GLY A 38 -9.72 8.61 19.96
C GLY A 38 -9.40 7.87 18.64
N ARG A 39 -8.61 6.80 18.67
CA ARG A 39 -8.28 5.96 17.48
C ARG A 39 -9.49 5.37 16.76
N ALA A 40 -10.63 5.30 17.44
CA ALA A 40 -11.90 4.95 16.82
C ALA A 40 -12.35 5.97 15.73
N PHE A 41 -11.83 7.19 15.78
CA PHE A 41 -12.23 8.30 14.92
C PHE A 41 -11.06 9.00 14.19
N SER A 42 -9.81 8.81 14.66
CA SER A 42 -8.61 9.32 13.99
C SER A 42 -7.51 8.26 14.00
N PRO A 43 -7.27 7.57 12.87
CA PRO A 43 -6.34 6.45 12.81
C PRO A 43 -4.88 6.85 13.03
N GLY A 44 -4.53 8.13 12.89
CA GLY A 44 -3.19 8.66 13.12
C GLY A 44 -2.87 9.82 12.17
N LYS A 45 -1.67 10.39 12.34
CA LYS A 45 -1.15 11.44 11.45
C LYS A 45 -0.76 10.85 10.09
N LEU A 46 -0.98 11.62 9.03
CA LEU A 46 -0.61 11.26 7.67
C LEU A 46 0.88 11.46 7.41
N SER A 47 1.41 10.77 6.40
CA SER A 47 2.77 10.96 5.91
C SER A 47 2.98 12.31 5.23
N ALA A 48 4.15 12.91 5.49
CA ALA A 48 4.64 14.10 4.80
C ALA A 48 5.81 13.75 3.86
N VAL A 49 6.07 12.47 3.61
CA VAL A 49 7.17 12.01 2.77
C VAL A 49 6.74 12.03 1.30
N SER A 50 7.40 12.86 0.49
CA SER A 50 7.22 12.91 -0.96
C SER A 50 8.38 12.20 -1.68
N VAL A 51 8.12 11.05 -2.30
CA VAL A 51 9.17 10.21 -2.92
C VAL A 51 9.32 10.45 -4.43
N SER A 52 8.34 11.13 -5.03
CA SER A 52 8.36 11.51 -6.45
C SER A 52 8.22 13.02 -6.58
N GLN A 53 9.08 13.65 -7.37
CA GLN A 53 8.94 15.06 -7.76
C GLN A 53 7.68 15.34 -8.58
N GLN A 54 6.94 14.29 -8.98
CA GLN A 54 5.66 14.40 -9.68
C GLN A 54 4.55 14.77 -8.67
N GLN A 55 4.32 16.06 -8.48
CA GLN A 55 3.12 16.55 -7.80
C GLN A 55 1.89 15.99 -8.51
N SER A 56 1.18 15.11 -7.82
CA SER A 56 0.02 14.42 -8.39
C SER A 56 -1.18 14.83 -7.57
N GLY A 57 -2.16 15.52 -8.18
CA GLY A 57 -3.34 16.04 -7.49
C GLY A 57 -3.21 17.43 -6.85
N GLY A 58 -2.10 18.14 -7.02
CA GLY A 58 -1.94 19.52 -6.56
C GLY A 58 -1.56 19.70 -5.09
N PHE A 59 -1.27 18.60 -4.38
CA PHE A 59 -0.76 18.60 -3.02
C PHE A 59 0.73 18.19 -2.99
N PRO A 60 1.54 18.72 -2.06
CA PRO A 60 2.94 18.35 -1.93
C PRO A 60 3.14 16.95 -1.31
N ASP A 61 2.25 16.54 -0.42
CA ASP A 61 2.29 15.28 0.34
C ASP A 61 0.90 14.97 0.94
N HIS A 62 0.75 13.83 1.61
CA HIS A 62 -0.53 13.46 2.22
C HIS A 62 -0.88 14.32 3.45
N ALA A 63 0.11 14.81 4.20
CA ALA A 63 -0.10 15.65 5.36
C ALA A 63 -0.76 17.00 5.00
N ALA A 64 -0.56 17.49 3.78
CA ALA A 64 -1.17 18.72 3.28
C ALA A 64 -2.71 18.73 3.27
N PHE A 65 -3.35 17.55 3.29
CA PHE A 65 -4.81 17.42 3.34
C PHE A 65 -5.27 16.61 4.57
N ALA A 66 -4.51 16.65 5.67
CA ALA A 66 -4.84 15.94 6.91
C ALA A 66 -6.21 16.29 7.52
N ASP A 67 -6.75 17.47 7.23
CA ASP A 67 -8.07 17.91 7.69
C ASP A 67 -9.21 17.51 6.73
N ASP A 68 -8.90 16.97 5.55
CA ASP A 68 -9.87 16.52 4.56
C ASP A 68 -9.73 15.01 4.30
N CYS A 69 -10.31 14.24 5.20
CA CYS A 69 -10.32 12.77 5.13
C CYS A 69 -11.02 12.24 3.88
N THR A 70 -11.90 13.04 3.27
CA THR A 70 -12.74 12.62 2.13
C THR A 70 -11.95 12.52 0.83
N GLN A 71 -10.71 13.02 0.80
CA GLN A 71 -9.79 12.83 -0.32
C GLN A 71 -9.47 11.34 -0.56
N CYS A 72 -9.50 10.52 0.49
CA CYS A 72 -9.22 9.08 0.39
C CYS A 72 -10.40 8.21 0.84
N HIS A 73 -11.23 8.69 1.76
CA HIS A 73 -12.32 7.92 2.35
C HIS A 73 -13.69 8.30 1.76
N THR A 74 -14.39 7.30 1.22
CA THR A 74 -15.82 7.38 0.91
C THR A 74 -16.63 7.02 2.16
N ALA A 75 -17.70 7.77 2.42
CA ALA A 75 -18.59 7.54 3.56
C ALA A 75 -19.16 6.10 3.55
N PHE A 76 -19.05 5.41 4.68
CA PHE A 76 -19.49 4.02 4.90
C PHE A 76 -18.76 2.93 4.10
N THR A 77 -18.04 3.27 3.04
CA THR A 77 -17.25 2.31 2.23
C THR A 77 -15.80 2.21 2.68
N GLY A 78 -15.24 3.30 3.20
CA GLY A 78 -13.82 3.38 3.54
C GLY A 78 -12.99 3.83 2.34
N ILE A 79 -11.79 3.28 2.20
CA ILE A 79 -10.90 3.62 1.07
C ILE A 79 -11.26 2.81 -0.17
N GLU A 80 -11.16 3.45 -1.33
CA GLU A 80 -11.37 2.82 -2.63
C GLU A 80 -10.22 3.21 -3.55
N ALA A 81 -9.86 2.34 -4.49
CA ALA A 81 -8.76 2.59 -5.42
C ALA A 81 -8.92 3.94 -6.17
N ALA A 82 -10.16 4.30 -6.51
CA ALA A 82 -10.48 5.57 -7.17
C ALA A 82 -10.05 6.81 -6.38
N GLY A 83 -10.11 6.78 -5.04
CA GLY A 83 -9.66 7.89 -4.19
C GLY A 83 -8.16 8.13 -4.35
N CYS A 84 -7.36 7.06 -4.26
CA CYS A 84 -5.92 7.10 -4.46
C CYS A 84 -5.54 7.52 -5.90
N GLU A 85 -6.23 6.92 -6.89
CA GLU A 85 -5.93 7.08 -8.32
C GLU A 85 -6.32 8.44 -8.89
N SER A 86 -7.21 9.18 -8.22
CA SER A 86 -7.57 10.55 -8.59
C SER A 86 -6.34 11.48 -8.61
N CYS A 87 -5.42 11.26 -7.67
CA CYS A 87 -4.15 11.96 -7.58
C CYS A 87 -3.06 11.12 -8.23
N HIS A 88 -2.93 9.84 -7.88
CA HIS A 88 -1.92 8.92 -8.45
C HIS A 88 -2.29 8.41 -9.85
N THR A 89 -2.47 9.32 -10.80
CA THR A 89 -2.94 9.02 -12.16
C THR A 89 -2.01 8.09 -12.94
N THR A 90 -0.69 8.17 -12.74
CA THR A 90 0.26 7.22 -13.33
C THR A 90 0.00 5.78 -12.86
N ILE A 91 -0.40 5.60 -11.60
CA ILE A 91 -0.74 4.29 -11.04
C ILE A 91 -2.07 3.81 -11.63
N ALA A 92 -3.05 4.73 -11.76
CA ALA A 92 -4.31 4.45 -12.43
C ALA A 92 -4.10 3.93 -13.86
N THR A 93 -3.22 4.60 -14.64
CA THR A 93 -2.83 4.18 -15.98
C THR A 93 -2.16 2.81 -15.98
N GLN A 94 -1.19 2.57 -15.08
CA GLN A 94 -0.56 1.25 -14.95
C GLN A 94 -1.58 0.13 -14.71
N ARG A 95 -2.51 0.33 -13.79
CA ARG A 95 -3.56 -0.66 -13.49
C ARG A 95 -4.51 -0.87 -14.65
N GLN A 96 -4.92 0.20 -15.32
CA GLN A 96 -5.84 0.14 -16.47
C GLN A 96 -5.21 -0.57 -17.68
N GLU A 97 -3.95 -0.24 -17.99
CA GLU A 97 -3.22 -0.77 -19.15
C GLU A 97 -2.53 -2.11 -18.86
N GLN A 98 -2.61 -2.60 -17.62
CA GLN A 98 -1.87 -3.77 -17.15
C GLN A 98 -0.35 -3.62 -17.39
N SER A 99 0.13 -2.38 -17.26
CA SER A 99 1.52 -1.99 -17.50
C SER A 99 2.22 -1.63 -16.18
N GLY A 100 3.56 -1.59 -16.22
CA GLY A 100 4.37 -1.31 -15.04
C GLY A 100 4.19 -2.32 -13.90
N LEU A 101 4.59 -1.94 -12.69
CA LEU A 101 4.46 -2.78 -11.50
C LEU A 101 2.99 -2.95 -11.11
N HIS A 102 2.25 -1.84 -11.00
CA HIS A 102 0.89 -1.85 -10.45
C HIS A 102 -0.12 -2.53 -11.38
N GLY A 103 0.13 -2.59 -12.68
CA GLY A 103 -0.68 -3.34 -13.64
C GLY A 103 -0.43 -4.83 -13.67
N ARG A 104 0.72 -5.29 -13.16
CA ARG A 104 1.12 -6.71 -13.17
C ARG A 104 0.95 -7.39 -11.81
N ILE A 105 0.83 -6.61 -10.73
CA ILE A 105 0.43 -7.12 -9.42
C ILE A 105 -1.09 -7.09 -9.28
N ASN A 106 -1.67 -8.13 -8.69
CA ASN A 106 -3.10 -8.16 -8.38
C ASN A 106 -3.39 -7.40 -7.08
N ALA A 107 -3.17 -6.07 -7.08
CA ALA A 107 -3.45 -5.20 -5.95
C ALA A 107 -4.79 -4.47 -6.17
N THR A 108 -5.84 -4.98 -5.53
CA THR A 108 -7.15 -4.30 -5.46
C THR A 108 -7.30 -3.47 -4.20
N ASP A 109 -6.55 -3.80 -3.14
CA ASP A 109 -6.49 -3.06 -1.88
C ASP A 109 -5.14 -2.35 -1.76
N CYS A 110 -5.14 -1.04 -1.97
CA CYS A 110 -3.93 -0.21 -1.90
C CYS A 110 -3.30 -0.23 -0.50
N ALA A 111 -4.13 -0.28 0.56
CA ALA A 111 -3.64 -0.18 1.94
C ALA A 111 -3.04 -1.49 2.47
N ALA A 112 -3.22 -2.61 1.74
CA ALA A 112 -2.51 -3.84 2.04
C ALA A 112 -0.98 -3.62 1.98
N CYS A 113 -0.51 -2.81 1.03
CA CYS A 113 0.91 -2.46 0.86
C CYS A 113 1.23 -1.05 1.35
N HIS A 114 0.46 -0.04 0.92
CA HIS A 114 0.68 1.36 1.29
C HIS A 114 -0.08 1.73 2.57
N LYS A 115 0.49 1.36 3.72
CA LYS A 115 -0.13 1.61 5.04
C LYS A 115 0.02 3.07 5.47
N GLU A 116 -1.04 3.85 5.34
CA GLU A 116 -1.10 5.23 5.83
C GLU A 116 -1.37 5.31 7.36
N HIS A 117 -1.42 6.53 7.90
CA HIS A 117 -1.64 6.89 9.31
C HIS A 117 -0.50 6.49 10.25
N ARG A 118 0.72 6.41 9.73
CA ARG A 118 1.92 6.04 10.49
C ARG A 118 2.77 7.23 10.92
N GLY A 119 2.36 8.45 10.57
CA GLY A 119 3.01 9.68 10.95
C GLY A 119 3.78 10.35 9.80
N PRO A 120 4.18 11.62 10.01
CA PRO A 120 4.73 12.47 8.95
C PRO A 120 6.07 11.97 8.38
N GLU A 121 6.81 11.17 9.13
CA GLU A 121 8.11 10.62 8.71
C GLU A 121 8.00 9.23 8.07
N TYR A 122 6.80 8.65 8.02
CA TYR A 122 6.63 7.31 7.49
C TYR A 122 6.63 7.33 5.96
N ASP A 123 7.58 6.63 5.36
CA ASP A 123 7.67 6.48 3.90
C ASP A 123 6.80 5.31 3.43
N LEU A 124 5.62 5.61 2.90
CA LEU A 124 4.69 4.59 2.39
C LEU A 124 5.20 3.88 1.13
N PHE A 125 6.07 4.53 0.36
CA PHE A 125 6.58 3.98 -0.88
C PHE A 125 7.63 2.92 -0.59
N HIS A 126 8.65 3.25 0.21
CA HIS A 126 9.68 2.30 0.59
C HIS A 126 9.12 1.16 1.44
N ALA A 127 8.22 1.47 2.39
CA ALA A 127 7.61 0.44 3.24
C ALA A 127 6.75 -0.57 2.46
N ALA A 128 6.29 -0.24 1.25
CA ALA A 128 5.60 -1.21 0.40
C ALA A 128 6.55 -2.31 -0.11
N PHE A 129 7.85 -2.01 -0.25
CA PHE A 129 8.86 -2.97 -0.69
C PHE A 129 9.30 -3.93 0.42
N ASP A 130 9.13 -3.57 1.70
CA ASP A 130 9.40 -4.46 2.85
C ASP A 130 8.56 -5.75 2.80
N HIS A 131 7.45 -5.74 2.06
CA HIS A 131 6.54 -6.87 1.90
C HIS A 131 6.51 -7.40 0.45
N PHE A 132 7.43 -6.93 -0.41
CA PHE A 132 7.50 -7.35 -1.80
C PHE A 132 8.24 -8.68 -1.92
N SER A 133 7.54 -9.72 -2.40
CA SER A 133 8.12 -11.06 -2.53
C SER A 133 8.74 -11.29 -3.91
N ASN A 134 9.60 -12.31 -4.01
CA ASN A 134 10.15 -12.77 -5.29
C ASN A 134 9.05 -13.20 -6.29
N GLU A 135 7.89 -13.63 -5.81
CA GLU A 135 6.73 -13.93 -6.68
C GLU A 135 6.17 -12.68 -7.35
N HIS A 136 6.07 -11.56 -6.62
CA HIS A 136 5.68 -10.28 -7.21
C HIS A 136 6.73 -9.76 -8.19
N HIS A 137 8.01 -9.93 -7.85
CA HIS A 137 9.11 -9.57 -8.74
C HIS A 137 9.08 -10.39 -10.04
N ALA A 138 8.79 -11.70 -9.96
CA ALA A 138 8.72 -12.59 -11.12
C ALA A 138 7.64 -12.20 -12.14
N ALA A 139 6.61 -11.46 -11.75
CA ALA A 139 5.62 -10.90 -12.67
C ALA A 139 6.20 -9.81 -13.59
N LEU A 140 7.34 -9.21 -13.20
CA LEU A 140 8.05 -8.19 -13.96
C LEU A 140 9.30 -8.76 -14.64
N PHE A 141 10.16 -9.39 -13.85
CA PHE A 141 11.43 -9.95 -14.26
C PHE A 141 11.69 -11.24 -13.47
N LEU A 142 11.62 -12.37 -14.16
CA LEU A 142 11.87 -13.65 -13.52
C LEU A 142 13.38 -13.82 -13.29
N LEU A 143 13.78 -14.00 -12.04
CA LEU A 143 15.11 -14.47 -11.69
C LEU A 143 15.15 -15.99 -11.86
N ASP A 144 15.83 -16.47 -12.89
CA ASP A 144 15.98 -17.88 -13.19
C ASP A 144 17.42 -18.25 -13.56
N GLY A 145 17.65 -19.55 -13.76
CA GLY A 145 18.96 -20.09 -14.12
C GLY A 145 20.02 -19.74 -13.07
N ALA A 146 21.11 -19.12 -13.51
CA ALA A 146 22.21 -18.72 -12.64
C ALA A 146 21.90 -17.50 -11.75
N HIS A 147 20.76 -16.82 -11.96
CA HIS A 147 20.39 -15.60 -11.24
C HIS A 147 19.43 -15.85 -10.06
N VAL A 148 19.05 -17.10 -9.78
CA VAL A 148 18.03 -17.44 -8.76
C VAL A 148 18.40 -17.00 -7.34
N ASP A 149 19.69 -16.91 -7.03
CA ASP A 149 20.20 -16.58 -5.69
C ASP A 149 20.54 -15.09 -5.52
N LEU A 150 20.29 -14.25 -6.55
CA LEU A 150 20.49 -12.80 -6.44
C LEU A 150 19.59 -12.20 -5.36
N GLN A 151 20.15 -11.28 -4.59
CA GLN A 151 19.46 -10.49 -3.60
C GLN A 151 18.91 -9.21 -4.22
N CYS A 152 17.88 -8.61 -3.62
CA CYS A 152 17.23 -7.40 -4.15
C CYS A 152 18.23 -6.28 -4.44
N LEU A 153 19.19 -6.08 -3.54
CA LEU A 153 20.18 -5.00 -3.61
C LEU A 153 21.36 -5.31 -4.55
N ASP A 154 21.43 -6.52 -5.13
CA ASP A 154 22.44 -6.82 -6.16
C ASP A 154 22.18 -6.03 -7.45
N CYS A 155 20.91 -5.66 -7.70
CA CYS A 155 20.51 -4.82 -8.83
C CYS A 155 19.90 -3.47 -8.39
N HIS A 156 19.15 -3.45 -7.28
CA HIS A 156 18.47 -2.24 -6.78
C HIS A 156 19.37 -1.42 -5.86
N GLU A 157 20.46 -0.89 -6.42
CA GLU A 157 21.42 -0.06 -5.67
C GLU A 157 20.73 1.16 -5.03
N ASN A 158 21.12 1.48 -3.79
CA ASN A 158 20.59 2.60 -3.00
C ASN A 158 19.05 2.59 -2.89
N ASP A 159 18.45 1.40 -2.77
CA ASP A 159 17.00 1.20 -2.64
C ASP A 159 16.19 1.77 -3.82
N ARG A 160 16.83 1.90 -5.00
CA ARG A 160 16.17 2.36 -6.22
C ARG A 160 15.57 1.18 -6.99
N PHE A 161 14.29 0.93 -6.74
CA PHE A 161 13.53 -0.16 -7.36
C PHE A 161 12.92 0.16 -8.73
N ILE A 162 12.87 1.44 -9.11
CA ILE A 162 12.31 1.88 -10.39
C ILE A 162 13.43 2.19 -11.40
N GLY A 163 13.28 1.69 -12.62
CA GLY A 163 14.20 1.98 -13.73
C GLY A 163 15.52 1.22 -13.67
N THR A 164 15.57 0.12 -12.91
CA THR A 164 16.71 -0.80 -12.89
C THR A 164 16.87 -1.47 -14.25
N ASP A 165 18.08 -1.42 -14.79
CA ASP A 165 18.40 -2.02 -16.09
C ASP A 165 18.37 -3.54 -15.98
N SER A 166 17.59 -4.19 -16.84
CA SER A 166 17.41 -5.64 -16.87
C SER A 166 18.17 -6.31 -18.02
N THR A 167 19.04 -5.59 -18.72
CA THR A 167 19.83 -6.12 -19.83
C THR A 167 21.03 -6.91 -19.31
N CYS A 168 21.45 -7.92 -20.07
CA CYS A 168 22.64 -8.70 -19.74
C CYS A 168 23.88 -7.80 -19.59
N ALA A 169 23.98 -6.78 -20.44
CA ALA A 169 25.10 -5.83 -20.48
C ALA A 169 25.20 -4.93 -19.23
N ALA A 170 24.12 -4.80 -18.45
CA ALA A 170 24.14 -4.03 -17.21
C ALA A 170 25.12 -4.61 -16.17
N CYS A 171 25.30 -5.94 -16.16
CA CYS A 171 26.21 -6.63 -15.25
C CYS A 171 27.35 -7.35 -15.99
N HIS A 172 27.10 -7.82 -17.22
CA HIS A 172 28.04 -8.65 -17.97
C HIS A 172 28.54 -7.94 -19.22
N ALA A 173 29.81 -7.54 -19.22
CA ALA A 173 30.44 -6.96 -20.39
C ALA A 173 30.62 -8.00 -21.51
N GLU A 174 30.48 -7.54 -22.76
CA GLU A 174 30.74 -8.35 -23.96
C GLU A 174 32.19 -8.90 -23.92
N PRO A 175 32.40 -10.23 -23.99
CA PRO A 175 33.72 -10.79 -23.84
C PRO A 175 34.58 -10.53 -25.07
N THR A 176 35.88 -10.34 -24.86
CA THR A 176 36.86 -10.07 -25.93
C THR A 176 36.93 -11.18 -26.98
N LEU A 177 36.57 -12.41 -26.62
CA LEU A 177 36.54 -13.56 -27.53
C LEU A 177 35.52 -13.41 -28.69
N HIS A 178 34.47 -12.61 -28.49
CA HIS A 178 33.51 -12.27 -29.55
C HIS A 178 34.04 -11.21 -30.52
N GLN A 179 35.15 -10.53 -30.17
CA GLN A 179 35.78 -9.50 -31.00
C GLN A 179 34.82 -8.35 -31.40
N GLY A 180 33.79 -8.10 -30.59
CA GLY A 180 32.78 -7.07 -30.85
C GLY A 180 31.79 -7.38 -31.98
N LEU A 181 31.75 -8.63 -32.47
CA LEU A 181 30.92 -9.02 -33.61
C LEU A 181 29.42 -9.10 -33.29
N PHE A 182 29.04 -9.27 -32.01
CA PHE A 182 27.66 -9.58 -31.61
C PHE A 182 26.97 -8.47 -30.80
N GLY A 183 27.71 -7.43 -30.39
CA GLY A 183 27.15 -6.32 -29.62
C GLY A 183 26.65 -6.76 -28.24
N THR A 184 25.47 -6.28 -27.83
CA THR A 184 24.87 -6.57 -26.51
C THR A 184 23.61 -7.44 -26.60
N ASP A 185 23.34 -8.04 -27.77
CA ASP A 185 22.22 -8.98 -27.93
C ASP A 185 22.61 -10.39 -27.45
N CYS A 186 22.96 -10.48 -26.17
CA CYS A 186 23.46 -11.71 -25.56
C CYS A 186 22.41 -12.84 -25.64
N ALA A 187 21.13 -12.46 -25.55
CA ALA A 187 19.99 -13.37 -25.59
C ALA A 187 19.78 -14.02 -26.96
N ALA A 188 20.51 -13.62 -28.02
CA ALA A 188 20.52 -14.29 -29.31
C ALA A 188 21.16 -15.68 -29.24
N CYS A 189 22.17 -15.87 -28.39
CA CYS A 189 22.97 -17.11 -28.30
C CYS A 189 22.99 -17.72 -26.89
N HIS A 190 22.81 -16.91 -25.84
CA HIS A 190 22.89 -17.35 -24.45
C HIS A 190 21.54 -17.34 -23.77
N THR A 191 21.45 -18.07 -22.66
CA THR A 191 20.27 -18.08 -21.78
C THR A 191 20.71 -17.79 -20.35
N SER A 192 19.75 -17.47 -19.47
CA SER A 192 19.98 -17.26 -18.04
C SER A 192 20.55 -18.50 -17.33
N ALA A 193 20.43 -19.70 -17.91
CA ALA A 193 21.04 -20.93 -17.37
C ALA A 193 22.57 -20.89 -17.38
N GLY A 194 23.18 -20.10 -18.27
CA GLY A 194 24.62 -19.89 -18.31
C GLY A 194 25.16 -19.56 -19.70
N TRP A 195 26.43 -19.12 -19.73
CA TRP A 195 27.12 -18.74 -20.96
C TRP A 195 27.52 -19.92 -21.85
N ARG A 196 27.59 -21.15 -21.31
CA ARG A 196 28.01 -22.35 -22.04
C ARG A 196 27.08 -23.53 -21.73
N PRO A 197 26.72 -24.34 -22.74
CA PRO A 197 26.86 -24.07 -24.18
C PRO A 197 25.99 -22.88 -24.62
N ALA A 198 26.38 -22.21 -25.71
CA ALA A 198 25.44 -21.38 -26.46
C ALA A 198 24.45 -22.28 -27.21
N ARG A 199 23.23 -21.80 -27.43
CA ARG A 199 22.14 -22.55 -28.07
C ARG A 199 22.32 -22.68 -29.58
#